data_AF-A0A914M4F8-F1
#
_entry.id   AF-A0A914M4F8-F1
#
_cell.length_a   1.000
_cell.length_b   1.000
_cell.length_c   1.000
_cell.angle_alpha   90.00
_cell.angle_beta   90.00
_cell.angle_gamma   90.00
#
_symmetry.space_group_name_H-M   'P 1'
#
loop_
_entity.id
_entity.type
_entity.pdbx_description
1 polymer ?
#
loop_
_entity_poly.entity_id
_entity_poly.type
_entity_poly.pdbx_seq_one_letter_code
_entity_poly.pdbx_strand_id
1 'polypeptide(L)'
;MHFTVGRNESCCLITTKTEGIRLWCLKTNTLIRTFFGANHNDYIITSTFGGPDDSFCASGSEDNTVTIWNLRRSNPIWKLHGHLGTVNSVSWNPADSQMLASGSDDGTIRIWSTAIAK
;
A
#
# COMPACT_ATOMS: atom_id res chain seq x y z
N MET A 1 -7.19 -2.83 -12.06
CA MET A 1 -6.00 -3.62 -11.71
C MET A 1 -4.85 -2.65 -11.68
N HIS A 2 -4.19 -2.49 -10.55
CA HIS A 2 -3.02 -1.63 -10.42
C HIS A 2 -1.81 -2.53 -10.11
N PHE A 3 -0.65 -2.19 -10.66
CA PHE A 3 0.60 -2.86 -10.33
C PHE A 3 1.68 -1.84 -10.03
N THR A 4 2.63 -2.21 -9.19
CA THR A 4 3.76 -1.37 -8.81
C THR A 4 4.99 -2.23 -8.73
N VAL A 5 6.09 -1.79 -9.30
CA VAL A 5 7.38 -2.48 -9.22
C VAL A 5 8.20 -1.85 -8.11
N GLY A 6 8.87 -2.68 -7.30
CA GLY A 6 9.77 -2.21 -6.26
C GLY A 6 10.98 -1.51 -6.86
N ARG A 7 11.62 -0.63 -6.10
CA ARG A 7 12.83 0.12 -6.50
C ARG A 7 13.99 -0.79 -6.85
N ASN A 8 14.07 -1.96 -6.22
CA ASN A 8 15.09 -2.96 -6.52
C ASN A 8 14.73 -3.87 -7.71
N GLU A 9 13.60 -3.61 -8.38
CA GLU A 9 13.04 -4.35 -9.52
C GLU A 9 12.97 -5.87 -9.32
N SER A 10 13.05 -6.33 -8.08
CA SER A 10 13.09 -7.76 -7.75
C SER A 10 11.68 -8.28 -7.48
N CYS A 11 10.78 -7.40 -7.04
CA CYS A 11 9.41 -7.72 -6.71
C CYS A 11 8.42 -6.72 -7.30
N CYS A 12 7.17 -7.15 -7.48
CA CYS A 12 6.06 -6.25 -7.78
C CYS A 12 4.85 -6.52 -6.87
N LEU A 13 4.07 -5.48 -6.63
CA LEU A 13 2.76 -5.55 -6.02
C LEU A 13 1.71 -5.54 -7.12
N ILE A 14 0.70 -6.39 -6.98
CA ILE A 14 -0.47 -6.43 -7.84
C ILE A 14 -1.68 -6.31 -6.93
N THR A 15 -2.52 -5.30 -7.15
CA THR A 15 -3.81 -5.19 -6.48
C THR A 15 -4.90 -5.72 -7.41
N THR A 16 -5.69 -6.65 -6.87
CA THR A 16 -6.90 -7.13 -7.53
C THR A 16 -8.10 -6.69 -6.71
N LYS A 17 -9.22 -6.42 -7.39
CA LYS A 17 -10.44 -5.99 -6.72
C LYS A 17 -10.93 -7.04 -5.72
N THR A 18 -10.70 -8.32 -5.98
CA THR A 18 -11.33 -9.42 -5.24
C THR A 18 -10.40 -10.13 -4.25
N GLU A 19 -9.08 -10.11 -4.46
CA GLU A 19 -8.15 -11.01 -3.75
C GLU A 19 -7.11 -10.27 -2.92
N GLY A 20 -7.19 -8.93 -2.86
CA GLY A 20 -6.30 -8.09 -2.05
C GLY A 20 -4.99 -7.73 -2.78
N ILE A 21 -3.90 -7.63 -2.01
CA ILE A 21 -2.58 -7.26 -2.52
C ILE A 21 -1.74 -8.52 -2.66
N ARG A 22 -1.16 -8.74 -3.84
CA ARG A 22 -0.24 -9.85 -4.10
C ARG A 22 1.17 -9.33 -4.32
N LEU A 23 2.14 -9.93 -3.64
CA LEU A 23 3.56 -9.69 -3.82
C LEU A 23 4.15 -10.82 -4.66
N TRP A 24 4.78 -10.46 -5.77
CA TRP A 24 5.39 -11.39 -6.71
C TRP A 24 6.89 -11.16 -6.82
N CYS A 25 7.64 -12.26 -6.97
CA CYS A 25 9.04 -12.23 -7.36
C CYS A 25 9.12 -12.15 -8.89
N LEU A 26 9.73 -11.09 -9.43
CA LEU A 26 9.86 -10.91 -10.87
C LEU A 26 10.87 -11.90 -11.49
N LYS A 27 11.93 -12.23 -10.74
CA LYS A 27 12.99 -13.14 -11.23
C LYS A 27 12.51 -14.58 -11.41
N THR A 28 11.73 -15.07 -10.46
CA THR A 28 11.25 -16.47 -10.46
C THR A 28 9.82 -16.59 -10.98
N ASN A 29 9.14 -15.47 -11.24
CA ASN A 29 7.72 -15.43 -11.59
C ASN A 29 6.85 -16.23 -10.61
N THR A 30 7.10 -16.06 -9.31
CA THR A 30 6.39 -16.77 -8.24
C THR A 30 5.66 -15.80 -7.34
N LEU A 31 4.45 -16.19 -6.94
CA LEU A 31 3.71 -15.51 -5.87
C LEU A 31 4.46 -15.71 -4.55
N ILE A 32 4.99 -14.63 -3.98
CA ILE A 32 5.66 -14.67 -2.67
C ILE A 32 4.60 -14.69 -1.57
N ARG A 33 3.60 -13.81 -1.67
CA ARG A 33 2.59 -13.62 -0.63
C ARG A 33 1.32 -12.97 -1.15
N THR A 34 0.20 -13.32 -0.53
CA THR A 34 -1.07 -12.59 -0.66
C THR A 34 -1.41 -11.96 0.69
N PHE A 35 -1.69 -10.67 0.68
CA PHE A 35 -2.20 -9.91 1.81
C PHE A 35 -3.70 -9.76 1.59
N PHE A 36 -4.48 -10.59 2.28
CA PHE A 36 -5.93 -10.54 2.21
C PHE A 36 -6.45 -9.30 2.92
N GLY A 37 -7.51 -8.72 2.34
CA GLY A 37 -8.18 -7.50 2.78
C GLY A 37 -8.84 -7.56 4.15
N ALA A 38 -8.35 -8.33 5.12
CA ALA A 38 -8.84 -8.26 6.50
C ALA A 38 -8.79 -6.84 7.09
N ASN A 39 -7.97 -5.94 6.51
CA ASN A 39 -7.92 -4.54 6.87
C ASN A 39 -8.68 -3.59 5.94
N HIS A 40 -9.12 -4.00 4.75
CA HIS A 40 -9.95 -3.16 3.88
C HIS A 40 -11.35 -3.75 3.78
N ASN A 41 -12.35 -2.95 4.07
CA ASN A 41 -13.75 -3.39 4.01
C ASN A 41 -14.33 -3.34 2.59
N ASP A 42 -13.53 -2.92 1.61
CA ASP A 42 -13.93 -2.76 0.22
C ASP A 42 -12.71 -2.87 -0.73
N TYR A 43 -12.92 -2.63 -2.03
CA TYR A 43 -11.94 -2.79 -3.08
C TYR A 43 -10.67 -1.96 -2.84
N ILE A 44 -9.51 -2.58 -3.11
CA ILE A 44 -8.22 -1.90 -3.11
C ILE A 44 -7.99 -1.31 -4.51
N ILE A 45 -7.84 0.01 -4.57
CA ILE A 45 -7.70 0.75 -5.83
C ILE A 45 -6.23 0.91 -6.22
N THR A 46 -5.37 1.17 -5.24
CA THR A 46 -3.98 1.55 -5.46
C THR A 46 -3.07 0.95 -4.39
N SER A 47 -1.80 0.77 -4.74
CA SER A 47 -0.76 0.37 -3.80
C SER A 47 0.57 1.01 -4.16
N THR A 48 1.47 1.15 -3.20
CA THR A 48 2.85 1.59 -3.44
C THR A 48 3.81 0.94 -2.46
N PHE A 49 5.07 0.79 -2.87
CA PHE A 49 6.14 0.31 -1.99
C PHE A 49 6.73 1.44 -1.16
N GLY A 50 7.31 1.08 -0.01
CA GLY A 50 8.24 1.97 0.66
C GLY A 50 8.95 1.37 1.85
N GLY A 51 9.60 2.25 2.60
CA GLY A 51 10.76 1.90 3.42
C GLY A 51 12.06 1.87 2.60
N PRO A 52 13.21 1.84 3.28
CA PRO A 52 14.53 1.86 2.63
C PRO A 52 14.80 0.64 1.72
N ASP A 53 14.14 -0.50 1.96
CA ASP A 53 14.30 -1.74 1.17
C ASP A 53 12.98 -2.24 0.56
N ASP A 54 12.01 -1.35 0.31
CA ASP A 54 10.65 -1.75 -0.05
C ASP A 54 10.04 -2.75 0.95
N SER A 55 10.40 -2.61 2.23
CA SER A 55 9.97 -3.51 3.30
C SER A 55 8.52 -3.31 3.72
N PHE A 56 7.87 -2.28 3.19
CA PHE A 56 6.50 -1.94 3.47
C PHE A 56 5.72 -1.68 2.19
N CYS A 57 4.40 -1.74 2.32
CA CYS A 57 3.45 -1.40 1.27
C CYS A 57 2.36 -0.49 1.87
N ALA A 58 1.93 0.52 1.12
CA ALA A 58 0.72 1.26 1.43
C ALA A 58 -0.36 0.97 0.37
N SER A 59 -1.61 0.91 0.78
CA SER A 59 -2.76 0.69 -0.10
C SER A 59 -3.91 1.64 0.18
N GLY A 60 -4.57 2.11 -0.88
CA GLY A 60 -5.79 2.93 -0.82
C GLY A 60 -7.00 2.15 -1.31
N SER A 61 -8.17 2.38 -0.70
CA SER A 61 -9.39 1.60 -0.92
C SER A 61 -10.65 2.47 -1.05
N GLU A 62 -11.70 1.88 -1.64
CA GLU A 62 -13.08 2.38 -1.63
C GLU A 62 -13.68 2.43 -0.21
N ASP A 63 -13.06 1.79 0.79
CA ASP A 63 -13.47 1.90 2.20
C ASP A 63 -13.05 3.20 2.89
N ASN A 64 -12.59 4.19 2.11
CA ASN A 64 -12.11 5.51 2.52
C ASN A 64 -10.86 5.47 3.42
N THR A 65 -10.12 4.36 3.45
CA THR A 65 -8.94 4.23 4.29
C THR A 65 -7.66 3.97 3.50
N VAL A 66 -6.55 4.26 4.17
CA VAL A 66 -5.21 3.86 3.73
C VAL A 66 -4.67 2.83 4.70
N THR A 67 -4.24 1.67 4.23
CA THR A 67 -3.59 0.65 5.08
C THR A 67 -2.10 0.58 4.80
N ILE A 68 -1.29 0.54 5.86
CA ILE A 68 0.15 0.28 5.79
C ILE A 68 0.42 -1.15 6.22
N TRP A 69 1.14 -1.88 5.37
CA TRP A 69 1.52 -3.28 5.53
C TRP A 69 3.02 -3.39 5.73
N ASN A 70 3.43 -4.25 6.66
CA ASN A 70 4.81 -4.73 6.66
C ASN A 70 4.89 -5.86 5.62
N LEU A 71 5.86 -5.87 4.72
CA LEU A 71 6.02 -6.99 3.78
C LEU A 71 6.86 -8.13 4.38
N ARG A 72 7.64 -7.86 5.44
CA ARG A 72 8.39 -8.88 6.20
C ARG A 72 7.52 -9.59 7.25
N ARG A 73 6.44 -8.96 7.72
CA ARG A 73 5.46 -9.56 8.65
C ARG A 73 4.14 -9.79 7.90
N SER A 74 3.39 -10.84 8.22
CA SER A 74 2.14 -11.14 7.50
C SER A 74 0.96 -10.21 7.84
N ASN A 75 1.16 -9.20 8.69
CA ASN A 75 0.08 -8.44 9.30
C ASN A 75 0.14 -6.96 8.91
N PRO A 76 -1.02 -6.32 8.74
CA PRO A 76 -1.08 -4.88 8.60
C PRO A 76 -0.62 -4.21 9.88
N ILE A 77 0.02 -3.04 9.74
CA ILE A 77 0.57 -2.28 10.86
C ILE A 77 -0.40 -1.19 11.27
N TRP A 78 -0.94 -0.44 10.29
CA TRP A 78 -1.80 0.70 10.55
C TRP A 78 -2.92 0.78 9.52
N LYS A 79 -4.11 1.15 10.00
CA LYS A 79 -5.24 1.58 9.19
C LYS A 79 -5.48 3.07 9.48
N LEU A 80 -5.25 3.90 8.47
CA LEU A 80 -5.30 5.34 8.55
C LEU A 80 -6.70 5.79 8.14
N HIS A 81 -7.39 6.42 9.09
CA HIS A 81 -8.74 6.92 8.93
C HIS A 81 -8.69 8.44 8.77
N GLY A 82 -9.56 8.98 7.92
CA GLY A 82 -9.73 10.42 7.79
C GLY A 82 -10.29 10.86 6.45
N HIS A 83 -10.03 10.12 5.37
CA HIS A 83 -10.71 10.39 4.12
C HIS A 83 -12.21 10.09 4.25
N LEU A 84 -13.02 10.87 3.54
CA LEU A 84 -14.48 10.75 3.51
C LEU A 84 -15.00 10.18 2.19
N GLY A 85 -14.10 9.83 1.28
CA GLY A 85 -14.38 9.20 0.00
C GLY A 85 -13.25 8.26 -0.42
N THR A 86 -13.46 7.55 -1.53
CA THR A 86 -12.54 6.56 -2.07
C THR A 86 -11.12 7.10 -2.16
N VAL A 87 -10.14 6.33 -1.72
CA VAL A 87 -8.73 6.67 -1.87
C VAL A 87 -8.20 6.14 -3.20
N ASN A 88 -8.07 7.04 -4.17
CA ASN A 88 -7.71 6.69 -5.54
C ASN A 88 -6.21 6.61 -5.80
N SER A 89 -5.40 7.29 -4.99
CA SER A 89 -3.95 7.32 -5.17
C SER A 89 -3.22 7.34 -3.83
N VAL A 90 -2.10 6.62 -3.78
CA VAL A 90 -1.15 6.63 -2.66
C VAL A 90 0.27 6.73 -3.20
N SER A 91 1.12 7.52 -2.55
CA SER A 91 2.52 7.66 -2.94
C SER A 91 3.41 7.89 -1.73
N TRP A 92 4.47 7.09 -1.60
CA TRP A 92 5.43 7.22 -0.52
C TRP A 92 6.59 8.11 -0.95
N ASN A 93 7.13 8.92 -0.04
CA ASN A 93 8.41 9.59 -0.27
C ASN A 93 9.51 8.55 -0.56
N PRO A 94 10.09 8.52 -1.77
CA PRO A 94 11.08 7.52 -2.13
C PRO A 94 12.41 7.72 -1.40
N ALA A 95 12.74 8.95 -0.97
CA ALA A 95 14.05 9.24 -0.38
C ALA A 95 14.20 8.67 1.04
N ASP A 96 13.19 8.87 1.90
CA ASP A 96 13.26 8.51 3.32
C ASP A 96 12.10 7.62 3.81
N SER A 97 11.04 7.49 3.00
CA SER A 97 9.80 6.78 3.38
C SER A 97 9.23 7.20 4.74
N GLN A 98 9.40 8.47 5.11
CA GLN A 98 8.87 9.07 6.34
C GLN A 98 7.48 9.68 6.12
N MET A 99 7.11 9.94 4.87
CA MET A 99 5.84 10.59 4.51
C MET A 99 5.11 9.83 3.41
N LEU A 100 3.83 9.55 3.65
CA LEU A 100 2.92 8.98 2.68
C LEU A 100 1.88 10.03 2.29
N ALA A 101 1.64 10.23 1.00
CA ALA A 101 0.56 11.05 0.49
C ALA A 101 -0.59 10.15 0.00
N SER A 102 -1.83 10.58 0.22
CA SER A 102 -3.02 9.96 -0.34
C SER A 102 -3.98 11.00 -0.91
N GLY A 103 -4.56 10.70 -2.08
CA GLY A 103 -5.59 11.50 -2.74
C GLY A 103 -6.92 10.77 -2.80
N SER A 104 -8.01 11.50 -2.58
CA SER A 104 -9.36 10.92 -2.43
C SER A 104 -10.43 11.70 -3.21
N ASP A 105 -11.54 11.01 -3.51
CA ASP A 105 -12.76 11.61 -4.05
C ASP A 105 -13.44 12.60 -3.09
N ASP A 106 -13.02 12.68 -1.83
CA ASP A 106 -13.44 13.74 -0.91
C ASP A 106 -12.86 15.13 -1.27
N GLY A 107 -12.08 15.23 -2.35
CA GLY A 107 -11.48 16.46 -2.83
C GLY A 107 -10.23 16.88 -2.05
N THR A 108 -9.71 16.01 -1.18
CA THR A 108 -8.54 16.32 -0.33
C THR A 108 -7.34 15.44 -0.66
N ILE A 109 -6.17 16.00 -0.36
CA ILE A 109 -4.91 15.26 -0.25
C ILE A 109 -4.53 15.23 1.23
N ARG A 110 -4.16 14.06 1.73
CA ARG A 110 -3.66 13.89 3.11
C ARG A 110 -2.22 13.45 3.09
N ILE A 111 -1.45 13.99 4.03
CA ILE A 111 -0.05 13.61 4.27
C ILE A 111 0.02 12.91 5.63
N TRP A 112 0.61 11.73 5.64
CA TRP A 112 0.73 10.88 6.81
C TRP A 112 2.20 10.73 7.17
N SER A 113 2.54 11.00 8.43
CA SER A 113 3.84 10.63 8.96
C SER A 113 3.89 9.12 9.17
N THR A 114 4.80 8.46 8.48
CA THR A 114 5.08 7.01 8.62
C THR A 114 6.33 6.77 9.49
N ALA A 115 6.88 7.81 10.09
CA ALA A 115 7.91 7.69 11.11
C ALA A 115 7.38 6.86 12.27
N ILE A 116 7.90 5.64 12.43
CA ILE A 116 7.63 4.83 13.60
C ILE A 116 8.29 5.57 14.77
N ALA A 117 7.51 6.08 15.73
CA ALA A 117 8.07 6.58 16.98
C ALA A 117 8.92 5.44 17.59
N LYS A 118 10.19 5.73 17.87
CA LYS A 118 11.15 4.77 18.45
C LYS A 118 10.71 4.31 19.83
#